data_AF-A0A317J237-F1
#
_entry.id   AF-A0A317J237-F1
#
_cell.length_a   1.000
_cell.length_b   1.000
_cell.length_c   1.000
_cell.angle_alpha   90.00
_cell.angle_beta   90.00
_cell.angle_gamma   90.00
#
_symmetry.space_group_name_H-M   'P 1'
#
loop_
_entity.id
_entity.type
_entity.pdbx_description
1 polymer ?
#
loop_
_entity_poly.entity_id
_entity_poly.type
_entity_poly.pdbx_seq_one_letter_code
_entity_poly.pdbx_strand_id
1 'polypeptide(L)'
;MIHTFSKRQSAALLLIPMLALAGCKRKETVKVEQTDEEGPRLASTVHTGDPKSDTQLVNGFYAIEQNAWRWTAQRFSVVLRPPAGGAQRGATLNLQLTVPDATIAKLKTIALTATIGGVMLPPETYTQPGQYTYTRDVAPNLLTSEAVRIDFQTDKSLPPGTADARELGVIVAAVGLDAK
;
A
#
# COMPACT_ATOMS: atom_id res chain seq x y z
N MET A 1 -8.30 -57.28 -55.15
CA MET A 1 -7.27 -57.31 -56.20
C MET A 1 -5.99 -56.78 -55.54
N ILE A 2 -4.84 -57.43 -55.43
CA ILE A 2 -4.27 -58.72 -55.86
C ILE A 2 -3.02 -58.89 -54.97
N HIS A 3 -2.86 -60.06 -54.34
CA HIS A 3 -1.59 -60.77 -54.06
C HIS A 3 -0.52 -60.07 -53.15
N THR A 4 0.34 -60.74 -52.36
CA THR A 4 0.90 -62.10 -52.41
C THR A 4 1.81 -62.28 -51.18
N PHE A 5 1.82 -63.49 -50.60
CA PHE A 5 2.99 -64.28 -50.14
C PHE A 5 3.94 -63.73 -49.04
N SER A 6 4.65 -64.51 -48.22
CA SER A 6 4.73 -65.94 -47.87
C SER A 6 6.01 -66.14 -47.02
N LYS A 7 6.03 -67.22 -46.23
CA LYS A 7 7.21 -67.89 -45.60
C LYS A 7 7.88 -67.16 -44.42
N ARG A 8 7.85 -67.71 -43.20
CA ARG A 8 8.42 -68.97 -42.63
C ARG A 8 9.84 -68.79 -42.07
N GLN A 9 9.89 -68.92 -40.74
CA GLN A 9 10.82 -69.72 -39.92
C GLN A 9 12.21 -69.19 -39.51
N SER A 10 12.38 -69.20 -38.18
CA SER A 10 13.47 -69.79 -37.39
C SER A 10 14.57 -68.91 -36.79
N ALA A 11 14.64 -69.04 -35.46
CA ALA A 11 15.79 -69.13 -34.56
C ALA A 11 16.75 -67.93 -34.43
N ALA A 12 16.83 -67.38 -33.22
CA ALA A 12 18.03 -67.54 -32.39
C ALA A 12 17.82 -66.98 -30.97
N LEU A 13 18.24 -67.80 -30.02
CA LEU A 13 18.49 -67.57 -28.61
C LEU A 13 19.30 -66.29 -28.36
N LEU A 14 18.98 -65.51 -27.32
CA LEU A 14 19.99 -64.83 -26.48
C LEU A 14 19.36 -64.34 -25.17
N LEU A 15 19.90 -64.88 -24.08
CA LEU A 15 19.66 -64.52 -22.68
C LEU A 15 20.02 -63.05 -22.42
N ILE A 16 19.15 -62.33 -21.68
CA ILE A 16 19.51 -61.04 -21.07
C ILE A 16 19.20 -61.12 -19.55
N PRO A 17 20.17 -60.82 -18.67
CA PRO A 17 20.07 -61.04 -17.24
C PRO A 17 19.26 -59.97 -16.51
N MET A 18 18.70 -60.37 -15.36
CA MET A 18 17.96 -59.56 -14.39
C MET A 18 18.70 -58.26 -14.03
N LEU A 19 18.08 -57.11 -14.30
CA LEU A 19 18.42 -55.86 -13.63
C LEU A 19 17.89 -55.90 -12.20
N ALA A 20 18.82 -55.91 -11.23
CA ALA A 20 18.51 -55.68 -9.83
C ALA A 20 17.95 -54.26 -9.64
N LEU A 21 16.71 -54.16 -9.16
CA LEU A 21 16.13 -52.94 -8.61
C LEU A 21 16.85 -52.59 -7.30
N ALA A 22 17.95 -51.86 -7.40
CA ALA A 22 18.53 -51.14 -6.26
C ALA A 22 17.58 -50.01 -5.87
N GLY A 23 16.74 -50.28 -4.87
CA GLY A 23 15.86 -49.32 -4.23
C GLY A 23 16.65 -48.24 -3.51
N CYS A 24 17.01 -47.18 -4.21
CA CYS A 24 17.38 -45.92 -3.58
C CYS A 24 16.11 -45.24 -3.07
N LYS A 25 15.76 -45.52 -1.80
CA LYS A 25 14.82 -44.69 -1.03
C LYS A 25 15.38 -43.27 -0.97
N ARG A 26 14.98 -42.43 -1.92
CA ARG A 26 15.18 -40.98 -1.88
C ARG A 26 14.38 -40.48 -0.68
N LYS A 27 15.07 -40.09 0.39
CA LYS A 27 14.45 -39.33 1.47
C LYS A 27 14.10 -37.97 0.87
N GLU A 28 12.84 -37.82 0.49
CA GLU A 28 12.25 -36.56 0.12
C GLU A 28 12.27 -35.69 1.39
N THR A 29 13.26 -34.81 1.47
CA THR A 29 13.25 -33.72 2.44
C THR A 29 12.09 -32.82 2.07
N VAL A 30 10.96 -33.04 2.73
CA VAL A 30 9.84 -32.11 2.78
C VAL A 30 10.44 -30.77 3.22
N LYS A 31 10.59 -29.86 2.26
CA LYS A 31 10.90 -28.47 2.55
C LYS A 31 9.64 -27.93 3.20
N VAL A 32 9.62 -27.94 4.53
CA VAL A 32 8.63 -27.20 5.30
C VAL A 32 8.91 -25.73 4.95
N GLU A 33 8.17 -25.21 3.97
CA GLU A 33 7.96 -23.78 3.88
C GLU A 33 7.31 -23.40 5.21
N GLN A 34 8.13 -22.84 6.10
CA GLN A 34 7.61 -22.05 7.20
C GLN A 34 6.80 -20.94 6.52
N THR A 35 5.49 -21.11 6.52
CA THR A 35 4.58 -20.00 6.28
C THR A 35 4.76 -19.07 7.46
N ASP A 36 5.71 -18.16 7.34
CA ASP A 36 5.72 -16.94 8.12
C ASP A 36 4.41 -16.23 7.73
N GLU A 37 3.35 -16.49 8.49
CA GLU A 37 2.18 -15.61 8.58
C GLU A 37 2.64 -14.30 9.22
N GLU A 38 3.52 -13.59 8.53
CA GLU A 38 3.93 -12.25 8.88
C GLU A 38 2.75 -11.35 8.52
N GLY A 39 1.98 -10.98 9.54
CA GLY A 39 0.82 -10.11 9.39
C GLY A 39 1.16 -8.87 8.55
N PRO A 40 0.16 -8.23 7.92
CA PRO A 40 0.40 -7.18 6.92
C PRO A 40 1.41 -6.15 7.41
N ARG A 41 2.58 -6.17 6.77
CA ARG A 41 3.66 -5.23 7.03
C ARG A 41 3.19 -3.83 6.61
N LEU A 42 2.99 -2.91 7.57
CA LEU A 42 2.64 -1.51 7.34
C LEU A 42 3.41 -0.90 6.16
N ALA A 43 2.73 -0.28 5.22
CA ALA A 43 3.37 0.39 4.09
C ALA A 43 3.95 1.75 4.50
N SER A 44 5.04 2.16 3.85
CA SER A 44 5.58 3.53 3.95
C SER A 44 4.79 4.52 3.11
N THR A 45 4.03 4.03 2.13
CA THR A 45 3.11 4.80 1.29
C THR A 45 1.79 4.06 1.17
N VAL A 46 0.69 4.77 1.35
CA VAL A 46 -0.68 4.26 1.20
C VAL A 46 -1.40 5.01 0.10
N HIS A 47 -2.13 4.27 -0.73
CA HIS A 47 -3.10 4.82 -1.66
C HIS A 47 -4.48 4.67 -1.02
N THR A 48 -5.17 5.78 -0.80
CA THR A 48 -6.43 5.79 -0.04
C THR A 48 -7.60 5.14 -0.78
N GLY A 49 -7.50 5.06 -2.11
CA GLY A 49 -8.43 4.29 -2.95
C GLY A 49 -8.20 2.77 -2.93
N ASP A 50 -7.12 2.27 -2.33
CA ASP A 50 -6.90 0.83 -2.14
C ASP A 50 -7.51 0.37 -0.80
N PRO A 51 -8.52 -0.52 -0.80
CA PRO A 51 -9.11 -1.06 0.43
C PRO A 51 -8.11 -1.75 1.37
N LYS A 52 -6.96 -2.20 0.85
CA LYS A 52 -5.90 -2.81 1.68
C LYS A 52 -5.24 -1.80 2.62
N SER A 53 -5.32 -0.51 2.29
CA SER A 53 -4.77 0.59 3.10
C SER A 53 -5.60 0.88 4.35
N ASP A 54 -6.82 0.35 4.48
CA ASP A 54 -7.78 0.73 5.53
C ASP A 54 -7.22 0.56 6.95
N THR A 55 -6.39 -0.46 7.17
CA THR A 55 -5.73 -0.69 8.47
C THR A 55 -4.76 0.43 8.89
N GLN A 56 -4.26 1.21 7.93
CA GLN A 56 -3.37 2.34 8.13
C GLN A 56 -4.12 3.69 8.15
N LEU A 57 -5.36 3.75 7.69
CA LEU A 57 -6.21 4.94 7.67
C LEU A 57 -7.02 5.03 8.98
N VAL A 58 -6.33 5.31 10.08
CA VAL A 58 -6.83 5.07 11.44
C VAL A 58 -7.84 6.10 11.98
N ASN A 59 -8.04 7.23 11.30
CA ASN A 59 -9.05 8.22 11.69
C ASN A 59 -9.42 9.16 10.53
N GLY A 60 -10.68 9.60 10.48
CA GLY A 60 -11.11 10.75 9.67
C GLY A 60 -11.10 10.56 8.15
N PHE A 61 -10.94 9.32 7.65
CA PHE A 61 -11.12 9.00 6.24
C PHE A 61 -12.53 8.45 6.01
N TYR A 62 -13.25 9.01 5.04
CA TYR A 62 -14.56 8.49 4.61
C TYR A 62 -14.40 7.34 3.61
N ALA A 63 -15.51 6.78 3.14
CA ALA A 63 -15.52 5.69 2.17
C ALA A 63 -14.76 6.03 0.87
N ILE A 64 -14.29 5.00 0.17
CA ILE A 64 -13.67 5.14 -1.15
C ILE A 64 -14.71 5.69 -2.12
N GLU A 65 -14.33 6.72 -2.87
CA GLU A 65 -15.13 7.29 -3.93
C GLU A 65 -14.40 7.14 -5.26
N GLN A 66 -15.17 6.82 -6.30
CA GLN A 66 -14.68 6.63 -7.68
C GLN A 66 -13.51 5.64 -7.80
N ASN A 67 -13.39 4.68 -6.87
CA ASN A 67 -12.30 3.69 -6.80
C ASN A 67 -10.89 4.29 -6.75
N ALA A 68 -10.73 5.53 -6.30
CA ALA A 68 -9.44 6.23 -6.44
C ALA A 68 -9.03 7.03 -5.20
N TRP A 69 -9.98 7.55 -4.42
CA TRP A 69 -9.68 8.53 -3.39
C TRP A 69 -10.68 8.47 -2.23
N ARG A 70 -10.36 9.17 -1.14
CA ARG A 70 -11.25 9.35 0.01
C ARG A 70 -11.34 10.82 0.38
N TRP A 71 -12.55 11.28 0.67
CA TRP A 71 -12.72 12.52 1.45
C TRP A 71 -12.19 12.32 2.87
N THR A 72 -11.70 13.39 3.47
CA THR A 72 -11.36 13.44 4.90
C THR A 72 -12.35 14.29 5.68
N ALA A 73 -12.46 14.02 6.98
CA ALA A 73 -12.92 14.99 7.97
C ALA A 73 -11.87 16.11 8.14
N GLN A 74 -12.16 17.12 8.96
CA GLN A 74 -11.22 18.21 9.28
C GLN A 74 -9.93 17.65 9.90
N ARG A 75 -10.04 16.58 10.69
CA ARG A 75 -8.92 15.87 11.30
C ARG A 75 -8.90 14.44 10.81
N PHE A 76 -7.75 14.02 10.31
CA PHE A 76 -7.56 12.66 9.80
C PHE A 76 -6.15 12.20 10.10
N SER A 77 -5.96 10.89 10.21
CA SER A 77 -4.70 10.35 10.69
C SER A 77 -4.36 9.05 10.00
N VAL A 78 -3.09 8.90 9.64
CA VAL A 78 -2.54 7.71 9.01
C VAL A 78 -1.41 7.15 9.87
N VAL A 79 -1.22 5.84 9.84
CA VAL A 79 -0.04 5.18 10.41
C VAL A 79 0.79 4.64 9.26
N LEU A 80 2.05 5.07 9.14
CA LEU A 80 2.97 4.63 8.11
C LEU A 80 4.20 3.98 8.73
N ARG A 81 4.82 3.04 8.01
CA ARG A 81 6.16 2.57 8.36
C ARG A 81 7.20 3.62 7.92
N PRO A 82 8.19 3.98 8.75
CA PRO A 82 9.33 4.75 8.26
C PRO A 82 10.03 4.07 7.07
N PRO A 83 10.51 4.83 6.08
CA PRO A 83 11.32 4.26 5.02
C PRO A 83 12.65 3.74 5.59
N ALA A 84 13.31 2.83 4.85
CA ALA A 84 14.59 2.26 5.25
C ALA A 84 15.65 3.35 5.49
N GLY A 85 16.24 3.35 6.70
CA GLY A 85 17.21 4.37 7.12
C GLY A 85 16.58 5.69 7.57
N GLY A 86 15.25 5.76 7.70
CA GLY A 86 14.52 6.97 8.09
C GLY A 86 14.90 7.46 9.50
N ALA A 87 15.15 6.54 10.44
CA ALA A 87 15.61 6.87 11.79
C ALA A 87 17.01 7.53 11.82
N GLN A 88 17.79 7.43 10.74
CA GLN A 88 19.13 8.01 10.64
C GLN A 88 19.16 9.26 9.74
N ARG A 89 18.47 9.22 8.60
CA ARG A 89 18.51 10.27 7.56
C ARG A 89 17.29 11.18 7.53
N GLY A 90 16.22 10.81 8.23
CA GLY A 90 14.92 11.43 8.08
C GLY A 90 14.19 10.90 6.86
N ALA A 91 13.05 11.52 6.57
CA ALA A 91 12.22 11.21 5.42
C ALA A 91 11.58 12.49 4.87
N THR A 92 10.93 12.36 3.73
CA THR A 92 10.04 13.38 3.18
C THR A 92 8.61 12.89 3.30
N LEU A 93 7.78 13.61 4.05
CA LEU A 93 6.33 13.40 4.06
C LEU A 93 5.73 13.96 2.78
N ASN A 94 4.98 13.15 2.05
CA ASN A 94 4.21 13.57 0.88
C ASN A 94 2.74 13.19 1.06
N LEU A 95 1.85 14.18 0.99
CA LEU A 95 0.40 13.97 0.92
C LEU A 95 -0.12 14.51 -0.42
N GLN A 96 -0.58 13.61 -1.28
CA GLN A 96 -1.25 13.95 -2.53
C GLN A 96 -2.73 14.23 -2.24
N LEU A 97 -3.16 15.46 -2.50
CA LEU A 97 -4.50 15.93 -2.15
C LEU A 97 -5.13 16.75 -3.27
N THR A 98 -6.45 16.84 -3.24
CA THR A 98 -7.24 17.76 -4.05
C THR A 98 -8.02 18.70 -3.15
N VAL A 99 -7.98 20.00 -3.47
CA VAL A 99 -8.86 21.03 -2.90
C VAL A 99 -9.97 21.31 -3.93
N PRO A 100 -11.23 20.92 -3.66
CA PRO A 100 -12.31 21.12 -4.62
C PRO A 100 -12.77 22.58 -4.72
N ASP A 101 -13.37 22.94 -5.86
CA ASP A 101 -13.93 24.27 -6.12
C ASP A 101 -14.90 24.73 -5.03
N ALA A 102 -15.76 23.83 -4.56
CA ALA A 102 -16.72 24.11 -3.50
C ALA A 102 -16.04 24.59 -2.20
N THR A 103 -14.87 24.03 -1.88
CA THR A 103 -14.07 24.40 -0.71
C THR A 103 -13.61 25.85 -0.81
N ILE A 104 -13.02 26.26 -1.94
CA ILE A 104 -12.54 27.63 -2.12
C ILE A 104 -13.70 28.62 -2.30
N ALA A 105 -14.75 28.24 -3.02
CA ALA A 105 -15.93 29.09 -3.19
C ALA A 105 -16.55 29.48 -1.84
N LYS A 106 -16.65 28.51 -0.92
CA LYS A 106 -17.27 28.69 0.41
C LYS A 106 -16.31 29.23 1.46
N LEU A 107 -15.11 28.65 1.60
CA LEU A 107 -14.19 28.93 2.70
C LEU A 107 -13.12 29.98 2.36
N LYS A 108 -12.99 30.33 1.08
CA LYS A 108 -11.97 31.20 0.46
C LYS A 108 -10.56 30.65 0.49
N THR A 109 -10.17 30.04 1.61
CA THR A 109 -8.88 29.38 1.81
C THR A 109 -9.07 28.19 2.73
N ILE A 110 -8.15 27.24 2.64
CA ILE A 110 -8.00 26.13 3.58
C ILE A 110 -6.50 25.90 3.83
N ALA A 111 -6.11 25.78 5.09
CA ALA A 111 -4.75 25.49 5.48
C ALA A 111 -4.64 24.07 6.03
N LEU A 112 -3.63 23.32 5.61
CA LEU A 112 -3.32 21.98 6.08
C LEU A 112 -2.07 21.99 6.94
N THR A 113 -2.13 21.28 8.05
CA THR A 113 -1.00 21.04 8.96
C THR A 113 -0.87 19.54 9.24
N ALA A 114 0.36 19.07 9.43
CA ALA A 114 0.66 17.73 9.91
C ALA A 114 1.39 17.78 11.26
N THR A 115 1.18 16.76 12.09
CA THR A 115 1.85 16.57 13.39
C THR A 115 2.35 15.13 13.48
N ILE A 116 3.60 14.96 13.92
CA ILE A 116 4.23 13.64 14.11
C ILE A 116 4.88 13.62 15.49
N GLY A 117 4.49 12.67 16.35
CA GLY A 117 5.03 12.57 17.71
C GLY A 117 4.90 13.85 18.53
N GLY A 118 3.82 14.63 18.31
CA GLY A 118 3.60 15.93 18.97
C GLY A 118 4.35 17.11 18.35
N VAL A 119 5.20 16.90 17.35
CA VAL A 119 5.89 17.97 16.61
C VAL A 119 5.05 18.39 15.42
N MET A 120 4.64 19.66 15.41
CA MET A 120 3.89 20.26 14.31
C MET A 120 4.83 20.63 13.17
N LEU A 121 4.53 20.14 11.96
CA LEU A 121 5.23 20.51 10.73
C LEU A 121 4.67 21.85 10.19
N PRO A 122 5.45 22.60 9.39
CA PRO A 122 4.97 23.87 8.81
C PRO A 122 3.64 23.69 8.05
N PRO A 123 2.65 24.58 8.23
CA PRO A 123 1.38 24.49 7.51
C PRO A 123 1.53 24.85 6.03
N GLU A 124 0.52 24.56 5.22
CA GLU A 124 0.37 25.06 3.85
C GLU A 124 -1.04 25.61 3.64
N THR A 125 -1.17 26.77 3.01
CA THR A 125 -2.48 27.37 2.72
C THR A 125 -2.79 27.32 1.23
N TYR A 126 -3.94 26.76 0.90
CA TYR A 126 -4.47 26.69 -0.45
C TYR A 126 -5.54 27.77 -0.65
N THR A 127 -5.38 28.54 -1.72
CA THR A 127 -6.28 29.66 -2.08
C THR A 127 -6.99 29.43 -3.41
N GLN A 128 -6.66 28.36 -4.12
CA GLN A 128 -7.22 27.97 -5.41
C GLN A 128 -7.61 26.49 -5.36
N PRO A 129 -8.61 26.08 -6.16
CA PRO A 129 -8.91 24.66 -6.33
C PRO A 129 -7.82 23.99 -7.16
N GLY A 130 -7.65 22.69 -6.97
CA GLY A 130 -6.70 21.90 -7.74
C GLY A 130 -6.09 20.74 -6.98
N GLN A 131 -5.15 20.07 -7.64
CA GLN A 131 -4.34 19.00 -7.08
C GLN A 131 -3.03 19.58 -6.53
N TYR A 132 -2.62 19.10 -5.37
CA TYR A 132 -1.44 19.55 -4.66
C TYR A 132 -0.70 18.37 -4.03
N THR A 133 0.58 18.60 -3.73
CA THR A 133 1.35 17.73 -2.85
C THR A 133 1.84 18.55 -1.66
N TYR A 134 1.33 18.25 -0.47
CA TYR A 134 1.89 18.78 0.77
C TYR A 134 3.17 18.01 1.10
N THR A 135 4.31 18.67 0.97
CA THR A 135 5.64 18.06 1.14
C THR A 135 6.36 18.63 2.35
N ARG A 136 6.77 17.82 3.32
CA ARG A 136 7.53 18.30 4.49
C ARG A 136 8.69 17.38 4.84
N ASP A 137 9.79 18.01 5.26
CA ASP A 137 10.90 17.29 5.86
C ASP A 137 10.49 16.72 7.23
N VAL A 138 10.78 15.43 7.43
CA VAL A 138 10.59 14.75 8.72
C VAL A 138 11.95 14.42 9.31
N ALA A 139 12.20 14.91 10.51
CA ALA A 139 13.46 14.70 11.21
C ALA A 139 13.63 13.23 11.63
N PRO A 140 14.87 12.69 11.65
CA PRO A 140 15.12 11.28 11.97
C PRO A 140 14.60 10.84 13.34
N ASN A 141 14.64 11.74 14.34
CA ASN A 141 14.16 11.46 15.70
C ASN A 141 12.63 11.24 15.78
N LEU A 142 11.88 11.61 14.75
CA LEU A 142 10.43 11.35 14.65
C LEU A 142 10.12 10.00 13.99
N LEU A 143 11.14 9.28 13.52
CA LEU A 143 11.03 8.07 12.70
C LEU A 143 11.68 6.84 13.36
N THR A 144 11.79 6.83 14.69
CA THR A 144 12.47 5.77 15.45
C THR A 144 11.57 4.56 15.77
N SER A 145 10.26 4.66 15.53
CA SER A 145 9.28 3.59 15.75
C SER A 145 8.98 2.87 14.44
N GLU A 146 8.75 1.56 14.48
CA GLU A 146 8.30 0.75 13.34
C GLU A 146 6.97 1.22 12.73
N ALA A 147 6.18 1.97 13.51
CA ALA A 147 4.92 2.58 13.11
C ALA A 147 4.89 4.05 13.55
N VAL A 148 4.71 4.95 12.60
CA VAL A 148 4.65 6.39 12.81
C VAL A 148 3.25 6.88 12.48
N ARG A 149 2.56 7.39 13.50
CA ARG A 149 1.29 8.09 13.31
C ARG A 149 1.55 9.52 12.86
N ILE A 150 0.85 9.93 11.81
CA ILE A 150 0.84 11.29 11.29
C ILE A 150 -0.59 11.79 11.43
N ASP A 151 -0.76 12.85 12.21
CA ASP A 151 -2.03 13.54 12.42
C ASP A 151 -2.11 14.76 11.51
N PHE A 152 -3.10 14.80 10.64
CA PHE A 152 -3.38 15.94 9.79
C PHE A 152 -4.59 16.70 10.30
N GLN A 153 -4.56 18.02 10.09
CA GLN A 153 -5.68 18.88 10.38
C GLN A 153 -5.78 19.98 9.34
N THR A 154 -6.98 20.23 8.84
CA THR A 154 -7.31 21.47 8.14
C THR A 154 -7.79 22.53 9.12
N ASP A 155 -7.47 23.81 8.88
CA ASP A 155 -7.92 24.93 9.72
C ASP A 155 -9.44 25.09 9.71
N LYS A 156 -10.06 24.75 8.58
CA LYS A 156 -11.49 24.79 8.30
C LYS A 156 -11.91 23.54 7.54
N SER A 157 -13.21 23.36 7.41
CA SER A 157 -13.80 22.35 6.55
C SER A 157 -15.15 22.81 6.02
N LEU A 158 -15.62 22.15 4.96
CA LEU A 158 -16.97 22.32 4.48
C LEU A 158 -17.91 21.70 5.52
N PRO A 159 -18.84 22.48 6.11
CA PRO A 159 -19.80 21.94 7.04
C PRO A 159 -20.82 21.07 6.27
N PRO A 160 -21.47 20.12 6.98
CA PRO A 160 -22.60 19.37 6.45
C PRO A 160 -23.62 20.26 5.74
N GLY A 161 -24.13 19.80 4.61
CA GLY A 161 -25.11 20.49 3.79
C GLY A 161 -26.14 19.55 3.18
N THR A 162 -26.96 20.08 2.28
CA THR A 162 -28.01 19.31 1.60
C THR A 162 -27.46 18.33 0.56
N ALA A 163 -26.32 18.65 -0.07
CA ALA A 163 -25.68 17.80 -1.06
C ALA A 163 -24.81 16.69 -0.44
N ASP A 164 -24.23 16.95 0.73
CA ASP A 164 -23.43 15.99 1.47
C ASP A 164 -23.59 16.26 2.98
N ALA A 165 -23.98 15.23 3.73
CA ALA A 165 -24.23 15.34 5.17
C ALA A 165 -22.96 15.25 6.02
N ARG A 166 -21.79 15.04 5.41
CA ARG A 166 -20.50 14.96 6.10
C ARG A 166 -19.87 16.34 6.27
N GLU A 167 -18.97 16.41 7.24
CA GLU A 167 -18.01 17.49 7.38
C GLU A 167 -16.79 17.15 6.51
N LEU A 168 -16.41 17.99 5.55
CA LEU A 168 -15.41 17.64 4.53
C LEU A 168 -14.19 18.57 4.56
N GLY A 169 -13.01 18.01 4.82
CA GLY A 169 -11.72 18.68 4.74
C GLY A 169 -11.20 18.76 3.29
N VAL A 170 -10.34 17.82 2.93
CA VAL A 170 -9.77 17.68 1.57
C VAL A 170 -10.01 16.28 1.02
N ILE A 171 -9.81 16.10 -0.27
CA ILE A 171 -9.75 14.77 -0.87
C ILE A 171 -8.28 14.32 -0.84
N VAL A 172 -8.01 13.13 -0.33
CA VAL A 172 -6.67 12.55 -0.33
C VAL A 172 -6.63 11.41 -1.33
N ALA A 173 -5.56 11.36 -2.12
CA ALA A 173 -5.27 10.25 -3.03
C ALA A 173 -4.23 9.29 -2.42
N ALA A 174 -3.15 9.84 -1.87
CA ALA A 174 -2.07 9.06 -1.27
C ALA A 174 -1.35 9.81 -0.16
N VAL A 175 -0.76 9.06 0.77
CA VAL A 175 0.16 9.59 1.80
C VAL A 175 1.40 8.70 1.86
N GLY A 176 2.59 9.29 1.94
CA GLY A 176 3.84 8.53 2.01
C GLY A 176 4.95 9.21 2.81
N LEU A 177 5.85 8.38 3.32
CA LEU A 177 7.16 8.78 3.84
C LEU A 177 8.25 8.24 2.90
N ASP A 178 8.84 9.13 2.11
CA ASP A 178 9.89 8.78 1.16
C ASP A 178 11.27 8.89 1.81
N ALA A 179 12.16 7.95 1.48
CA ALA A 179 13.54 7.96 1.96
C ALA A 179 14.29 9.20 1.42
N LYS A 180 15.23 9.71 2.22
CA LYS A 180 16.21 10.73 1.82
C LYS A 180 17.52 10.12 1.36
#